data_AF-A0A954DZR5-F1
#
_entry.id   AF-A0A954DZR5-F1
#
_cell.length_a   1.000
_cell.length_b   1.000
_cell.length_c   1.000
_cell.angle_alpha   90.00
_cell.angle_beta   90.00
_cell.angle_gamma   90.00
#
_symmetry.space_group_name_H-M   'P 1'
#
loop_
_entity.id
_entity.type
_entity.pdbx_description
1 polymer ?
#
loop_
_entity_poly.entity_id
_entity_poly.type
_entity_poly.pdbx_seq_one_letter_code
_entity_poly.pdbx_strand_id
1 'polypeptide(L)'
;MKLTYALSSFALLAMAGTAQADLVISEVVDGTLFGGRPKFVELTNTGGAAVDMTLYSFGNFSNGGTTLGGGAASVLTGMLAPGDSYVIAYEEVPVSQGGGGVVPPNVAFFDVYGFDADFWMGGAYTNGDDTYALFLGAAVGDGTMDALGNPTPLVDVYGAIGVDGTGTAWEYTDGYSYRCSTTASTVWIEADWTVGGVNSLEDPGGDDVIEEALMLALTTPGVHTGCGPATVGTSFCFGDGTADIGSGPIACPCANESTLGAGEGCKSSLGFGAILTATGSATVANDDLVFSISQARASQPSLLVQGATLVGVPFKDGVFCMGNPTERIEVVFTDANGEGSTTASIVTEGNITPGVTRYYQQWFRDPGGVSPCGTGSNFTQGIEINWI
;
A
#
# COMPACT_ATOMS: atom_id res chain seq x y z
N MET A 1 -25.20 24.75 -69.35
CA MET A 1 -24.49 23.63 -68.70
C MET A 1 -24.73 23.77 -67.21
N LYS A 2 -25.65 22.97 -66.63
CA LYS A 2 -25.93 23.00 -65.18
C LYS A 2 -24.86 22.14 -64.50
N LEU A 3 -24.07 22.75 -63.62
CA LEU A 3 -23.03 22.05 -62.87
C LEU A 3 -23.62 21.66 -61.51
N THR A 4 -23.90 20.37 -61.34
CA THR A 4 -24.37 19.77 -60.09
C THR A 4 -23.15 19.40 -59.26
N TYR A 5 -22.96 20.01 -58.09
CA TYR A 5 -21.93 19.61 -57.13
C TYR A 5 -22.50 18.52 -56.21
N ALA A 6 -21.95 17.31 -56.30
CA ALA A 6 -22.23 16.23 -55.36
C ALA A 6 -21.40 16.46 -54.07
N LEU A 7 -22.07 16.64 -52.92
CA LEU A 7 -21.41 16.56 -51.62
C LEU A 7 -21.08 15.10 -51.34
N SER A 8 -19.79 14.74 -51.30
CA SER A 8 -19.32 13.47 -50.74
C SER A 8 -19.21 13.62 -49.23
N SER A 9 -20.13 13.01 -48.49
CA SER A 9 -20.03 12.82 -47.04
C SER A 9 -18.91 11.83 -46.73
N PHE A 10 -17.79 12.33 -46.18
CA PHE A 10 -16.75 11.52 -45.56
C PHE A 10 -17.29 11.01 -44.21
N ALA A 11 -17.63 9.73 -44.12
CA ALA A 11 -17.92 9.09 -42.85
C ALA A 11 -16.59 8.88 -42.10
N LEU A 12 -16.39 9.62 -41.01
CA LEU A 12 -15.29 9.41 -40.09
C LEU A 12 -15.55 8.09 -39.34
N LEU A 13 -14.89 7.01 -39.77
CA LEU A 13 -14.93 5.73 -39.07
C LEU A 13 -14.06 5.87 -37.82
N ALA A 14 -14.69 6.12 -36.67
CA ALA A 14 -14.02 6.06 -35.38
C ALA A 14 -13.59 4.61 -35.15
N MET A 15 -12.28 4.33 -35.29
CA MET A 15 -11.71 3.11 -34.74
C MET A 15 -11.76 3.24 -33.23
N ALA A 16 -12.76 2.64 -32.60
CA ALA A 16 -12.68 2.32 -31.19
C ALA A 16 -11.55 1.31 -31.04
N GLY A 17 -10.35 1.78 -30.67
CA GLY A 17 -9.34 0.90 -30.12
C GLY A 17 -9.97 0.23 -28.90
N THR A 18 -10.08 -1.09 -28.92
CA THR A 18 -10.38 -1.84 -27.70
C THR A 18 -9.27 -1.49 -26.72
N ALA A 19 -9.58 -0.80 -25.62
CA ALA A 19 -8.65 -0.71 -24.51
C ALA A 19 -8.30 -2.15 -24.13
N GLN A 20 -7.04 -2.53 -24.37
CA GLN A 20 -6.55 -3.81 -23.89
C GLN A 20 -6.60 -3.74 -22.37
N ALA A 21 -7.11 -4.80 -21.74
CA ALA A 21 -7.02 -4.88 -20.31
C ALA A 21 -5.58 -5.21 -19.94
N ASP A 22 -4.97 -4.37 -19.11
CA ASP A 22 -3.61 -4.56 -18.60
C ASP A 22 -3.75 -5.26 -17.25
N LEU A 23 -3.65 -6.59 -17.25
CA LEU A 23 -3.65 -7.39 -16.03
C LEU A 23 -2.21 -7.53 -15.55
N VAL A 24 -1.92 -7.01 -14.37
CA VAL A 24 -0.57 -6.97 -13.80
C VAL A 24 -0.49 -7.74 -12.48
N ILE A 25 0.67 -8.30 -12.15
CA ILE A 25 1.02 -8.71 -10.78
C ILE A 25 1.33 -7.43 -10.02
N SER A 26 0.52 -7.07 -9.04
CA SER A 26 0.57 -5.77 -8.35
C SER A 26 1.22 -5.81 -6.96
N GLU A 27 1.10 -6.94 -6.26
CA GLU A 27 1.66 -7.13 -4.93
C GLU A 27 2.10 -8.59 -4.75
N VAL A 28 3.21 -8.81 -4.05
CA VAL A 28 3.73 -10.13 -3.72
C VAL A 28 4.14 -10.14 -2.25
N VAL A 29 3.65 -11.11 -1.48
CA VAL A 29 3.88 -11.18 -0.03
C VAL A 29 4.28 -12.57 0.42
N ASP A 30 5.30 -12.60 1.28
CA ASP A 30 5.78 -13.75 2.02
C ASP A 30 5.66 -13.44 3.52
N GLY A 31 4.52 -13.74 4.14
CA GLY A 31 4.29 -13.45 5.55
C GLY A 31 5.07 -14.37 6.49
N THR A 32 5.12 -13.97 7.76
CA THR A 32 5.99 -14.52 8.80
C THR A 32 5.26 -15.26 9.92
N LEU A 33 3.94 -15.03 10.08
CA LEU A 33 3.14 -15.69 11.11
C LEU A 33 3.22 -17.21 10.95
N PHE A 34 2.79 -17.93 11.99
CA PHE A 34 2.89 -19.39 12.09
C PHE A 34 2.79 -20.14 10.74
N GLY A 35 3.91 -20.76 10.34
CA GLY A 35 4.04 -21.48 9.07
C GLY A 35 4.45 -20.61 7.88
N GLY A 36 4.94 -19.39 8.13
CA GLY A 36 5.34 -18.41 7.12
C GLY A 36 4.14 -17.88 6.35
N ARG A 37 3.08 -17.45 7.05
CA ARG A 37 1.80 -17.05 6.45
C ARG A 37 1.38 -15.65 6.90
N PRO A 38 0.42 -15.01 6.22
CA PRO A 38 -0.13 -15.35 4.90
C PRO A 38 0.90 -15.15 3.79
N LYS A 39 0.85 -16.01 2.78
CA LYS A 39 1.56 -15.80 1.51
C LYS A 39 0.52 -15.51 0.44
N PHE A 40 0.67 -14.44 -0.31
CA PHE A 40 -0.28 -14.11 -1.36
C PHE A 40 0.35 -13.34 -2.51
N VAL A 41 -0.36 -13.33 -3.63
CA VAL A 41 -0.06 -12.50 -4.79
C VAL A 41 -1.34 -11.79 -5.21
N GLU A 42 -1.25 -10.49 -5.46
CA GLU A 42 -2.33 -9.69 -6.00
C GLU A 42 -2.15 -9.51 -7.51
N LEU A 43 -3.23 -9.68 -8.26
CA LEU A 43 -3.34 -9.26 -9.65
C LEU A 43 -4.26 -8.04 -9.74
N THR A 44 -3.92 -7.04 -10.55
CA THR A 44 -4.76 -5.85 -10.75
C THR A 44 -5.04 -5.61 -12.21
N ASN A 45 -6.29 -5.28 -12.53
CA ASN A 45 -6.65 -4.78 -13.85
C ASN A 45 -6.44 -3.27 -13.94
N THR A 46 -5.29 -2.85 -14.45
CA THR A 46 -4.96 -1.44 -14.68
C THR A 46 -5.50 -0.90 -16.01
N GLY A 47 -6.14 -1.76 -16.82
CA GLY A 47 -6.74 -1.40 -18.09
C GLY A 47 -8.15 -0.79 -17.97
N GLY A 48 -8.68 -0.33 -19.10
CA GLY A 48 -9.99 0.36 -19.15
C GLY A 48 -11.21 -0.55 -19.38
N ALA A 49 -11.04 -1.87 -19.42
CA ALA A 49 -12.11 -2.84 -19.69
C ALA A 49 -12.05 -4.03 -18.74
N ALA A 50 -13.19 -4.67 -18.48
CA ALA A 50 -13.24 -5.85 -17.63
C ALA A 50 -12.45 -7.03 -18.27
N VAL A 51 -11.72 -7.77 -17.45
CA VAL A 51 -10.96 -8.97 -17.82
C VAL A 51 -11.78 -10.21 -17.50
N ASP A 52 -11.85 -11.15 -18.44
CA ASP A 52 -12.30 -12.51 -18.14
C ASP A 52 -11.11 -13.32 -17.60
N MET A 53 -11.11 -13.54 -16.29
CA MET A 53 -10.01 -14.23 -15.60
C MET A 53 -9.95 -15.72 -15.97
N THR A 54 -11.03 -16.31 -16.49
CA THR A 54 -11.05 -17.72 -16.92
C THR A 54 -10.15 -17.98 -18.13
N LEU A 55 -9.71 -16.93 -18.82
CA LEU A 55 -8.74 -17.01 -19.90
C LEU A 55 -7.29 -17.04 -19.42
N TYR A 56 -7.04 -16.78 -18.14
CA TYR A 56 -5.71 -16.66 -17.56
C TYR A 56 -5.42 -17.83 -16.62
N SER A 57 -4.13 -18.15 -16.49
CA SER A 57 -3.65 -19.02 -15.42
C SER A 57 -2.44 -18.42 -14.72
N PHE A 58 -2.28 -18.77 -13.45
CA PHE A 58 -1.24 -18.25 -12.59
C PHE A 58 -0.49 -19.40 -11.92
N GLY A 59 0.84 -19.26 -11.78
CA GLY A 59 1.65 -20.27 -11.12
C GLY A 59 3.02 -19.74 -10.73
N ASN A 60 3.79 -20.59 -10.07
CA ASN A 60 5.13 -20.28 -9.60
C ASN A 60 6.18 -21.25 -10.17
N PHE A 61 7.43 -20.81 -10.18
CA PHE A 61 8.62 -21.60 -10.48
C PHE A 61 9.51 -21.61 -9.25
N SER A 62 9.64 -22.77 -8.61
CA SER A 62 10.32 -22.85 -7.32
C SER A 62 11.84 -23.00 -7.46
N ASN A 63 12.60 -22.31 -6.60
CA ASN A 63 14.04 -22.56 -6.35
C ASN A 63 14.88 -22.58 -7.66
N GLY A 64 14.67 -21.59 -8.53
CA GLY A 64 15.33 -21.51 -9.84
C GLY A 64 14.89 -22.56 -10.86
N GLY A 65 13.71 -23.16 -10.67
CA GLY A 65 13.10 -24.09 -11.61
C GLY A 65 12.68 -23.42 -12.93
N THR A 66 12.57 -24.23 -13.98
CA THR A 66 12.02 -23.84 -15.30
C THR A 66 10.71 -24.56 -15.61
N THR A 67 10.13 -25.24 -14.62
CA THR A 67 8.87 -25.96 -14.72
C THR A 67 7.96 -25.44 -13.62
N LEU A 68 6.68 -25.27 -13.94
CA LEU A 68 5.65 -24.82 -13.01
C LEU A 68 5.55 -25.76 -11.80
N GLY A 69 5.36 -25.19 -10.61
CA GLY A 69 5.01 -25.90 -9.39
C GLY A 69 3.81 -26.81 -9.64
N GLY A 70 3.88 -28.08 -9.21
CA GLY A 70 2.82 -29.06 -9.48
C GLY A 70 2.68 -29.48 -10.96
N GLY A 71 3.49 -28.95 -11.88
CA GLY A 71 3.50 -29.25 -13.30
C GLY A 71 2.49 -28.48 -14.15
N ALA A 72 1.68 -27.60 -13.55
CA ALA A 72 0.71 -26.77 -14.27
C ALA A 72 0.36 -25.50 -13.47
N ALA A 73 0.00 -24.44 -14.18
CA ALA A 73 -0.55 -23.22 -13.60
C ALA A 73 -2.05 -23.41 -13.31
N SER A 74 -2.55 -22.72 -12.28
CA SER A 74 -3.96 -22.75 -11.90
C SER A 74 -4.76 -21.78 -12.76
N VAL A 75 -5.82 -22.28 -13.41
CA VAL A 75 -6.74 -21.43 -14.18
C VAL A 75 -7.57 -20.58 -13.22
N LEU A 76 -7.58 -19.27 -13.44
CA LEU A 76 -8.27 -18.31 -12.60
C LEU A 76 -9.78 -18.30 -12.89
N THR A 77 -10.56 -17.56 -12.10
CA THR A 77 -12.02 -17.58 -12.22
C THR A 77 -12.64 -16.19 -12.12
N GLY A 78 -13.80 -16.02 -12.73
CA GLY A 78 -14.60 -14.80 -12.63
C GLY A 78 -14.22 -13.71 -13.64
N MET A 79 -14.76 -12.52 -13.39
CA MET A 79 -14.53 -11.31 -14.17
C MET A 79 -13.92 -10.27 -13.24
N LEU A 80 -12.87 -9.58 -13.70
CA LEU A 80 -12.20 -8.51 -12.94
C LEU A 80 -12.48 -7.15 -13.60
N ALA A 81 -13.14 -6.23 -12.90
CA ALA A 81 -13.48 -4.93 -13.47
C ALA A 81 -12.23 -4.02 -13.58
N PRO A 82 -12.28 -2.94 -14.38
CA PRO A 82 -11.22 -1.93 -14.40
C PRO A 82 -10.93 -1.36 -13.01
N GLY A 83 -9.67 -1.38 -12.59
CA GLY A 83 -9.21 -0.88 -11.29
C GLY A 83 -9.36 -1.86 -10.12
N ASP A 84 -10.03 -3.00 -10.32
CA ASP A 84 -10.19 -4.01 -9.27
C ASP A 84 -8.96 -4.92 -9.19
N SER A 85 -8.75 -5.45 -7.98
CA SER A 85 -7.73 -6.45 -7.65
C SER A 85 -8.33 -7.86 -7.51
N TYR A 86 -7.50 -8.88 -7.73
CA TYR A 86 -7.80 -10.30 -7.56
C TYR A 86 -6.69 -10.94 -6.73
N VAL A 87 -7.01 -11.36 -5.51
CA VAL A 87 -6.04 -11.87 -4.52
C VAL A 87 -5.94 -13.40 -4.58
N ILE A 88 -4.72 -13.88 -4.74
CA ILE A 88 -4.37 -15.30 -4.79
C ILE A 88 -3.58 -15.65 -3.52
N ALA A 89 -4.21 -16.32 -2.56
CA ALA A 89 -3.55 -16.76 -1.33
C ALA A 89 -2.94 -18.17 -1.49
N TYR A 90 -1.68 -18.34 -1.12
CA TYR A 90 -0.96 -19.61 -1.08
C TYR A 90 -1.20 -20.35 0.23
N GLU A 91 -2.47 -20.64 0.47
CA GLU A 91 -2.96 -21.29 1.67
C GLU A 91 -3.94 -22.40 1.29
N GLU A 92 -4.04 -23.43 2.14
CA GLU A 92 -5.05 -24.47 1.93
C GLU A 92 -6.44 -23.88 2.10
N VAL A 93 -7.32 -24.18 1.14
CA VAL A 93 -8.76 -23.84 1.20
C VAL A 93 -9.34 -24.33 2.53
N PRO A 94 -10.15 -23.52 3.23
CA PRO A 94 -10.98 -24.00 4.33
C PRO A 94 -11.86 -25.17 3.89
N VAL A 95 -11.46 -26.41 4.14
CA VAL A 95 -12.38 -27.53 4.07
C VAL A 95 -13.28 -27.46 5.28
N SER A 96 -14.59 -27.29 5.08
CA SER A 96 -15.54 -27.76 6.08
C SER A 96 -15.32 -29.27 6.19
N GLN A 97 -14.62 -29.74 7.22
CA GLN A 97 -14.49 -31.18 7.42
C GLN A 97 -15.92 -31.75 7.55
N GLY A 98 -16.28 -32.63 6.61
CA GLY A 98 -17.50 -33.42 6.68
C GLY A 98 -17.45 -34.32 7.90
N GLY A 99 -17.84 -33.79 9.06
CA GLY A 99 -17.62 -34.48 10.32
C GLY A 99 -17.93 -33.65 11.57
N GLY A 100 -19.02 -32.86 11.59
CA GLY A 100 -19.72 -32.47 12.84
C GLY A 100 -18.92 -31.74 13.94
N GLY A 101 -17.72 -31.23 13.64
CA GLY A 101 -16.93 -30.38 14.51
C GLY A 101 -16.40 -29.22 13.68
N VAL A 102 -16.78 -27.99 14.06
CA VAL A 102 -16.18 -26.78 13.50
C VAL A 102 -14.75 -26.73 14.03
N VAL A 103 -13.77 -27.15 13.23
CA VAL A 103 -12.43 -26.61 13.36
C VAL A 103 -12.53 -25.25 12.66
N PRO A 104 -12.42 -24.11 13.36
CA PRO A 104 -12.35 -22.83 12.67
C PRO A 104 -11.11 -22.88 11.77
N PRO A 105 -11.22 -22.61 10.46
CA PRO A 105 -10.06 -22.59 9.59
C PRO A 105 -9.22 -21.38 9.97
N ASN A 106 -8.13 -21.63 10.68
CA ASN A 106 -7.01 -20.74 10.84
C ASN A 106 -6.30 -20.59 9.47
N VAL A 107 -6.92 -19.84 8.55
CA VAL A 107 -6.29 -19.32 7.33
C VAL A 107 -5.75 -17.94 7.69
N ALA A 108 -4.41 -17.82 7.74
CA ALA A 108 -3.76 -16.62 8.25
C ALA A 108 -4.19 -15.37 7.45
N PHE A 109 -4.46 -15.53 6.15
CA PHE A 109 -4.95 -14.43 5.32
C PHE A 109 -6.25 -13.81 5.85
N PHE A 110 -7.28 -14.62 6.12
CA PHE A 110 -8.55 -14.09 6.64
C PHE A 110 -8.37 -13.53 8.05
N ASP A 111 -7.55 -14.20 8.87
CA ASP A 111 -7.31 -13.76 10.25
C ASP A 111 -6.63 -12.39 10.30
N VAL A 112 -5.67 -12.13 9.41
CA VAL A 112 -4.96 -10.83 9.30
C VAL A 112 -5.82 -9.77 8.63
N TYR A 113 -6.39 -10.04 7.45
CA TYR A 113 -7.03 -9.00 6.63
C TYR A 113 -8.55 -8.89 6.78
N GLY A 114 -9.20 -9.87 7.42
CA GLY A 114 -10.64 -9.86 7.69
C GLY A 114 -11.54 -10.14 6.49
N PHE A 115 -11.00 -10.62 5.37
CA PHE A 115 -11.75 -11.03 4.18
C PHE A 115 -11.12 -12.24 3.48
N ASP A 116 -11.91 -12.93 2.63
CA ASP A 116 -11.46 -14.11 1.88
C ASP A 116 -10.69 -13.70 0.61
N ALA A 117 -9.59 -14.38 0.30
CA ALA A 117 -8.93 -14.27 -1.00
C ALA A 117 -9.85 -14.75 -2.13
N ASP A 118 -9.70 -14.17 -3.33
CA ASP A 118 -10.48 -14.53 -4.52
C ASP A 118 -10.14 -15.94 -5.04
N PHE A 119 -8.89 -16.37 -4.83
CA PHE A 119 -8.41 -17.70 -5.19
C PHE A 119 -7.45 -18.26 -4.15
N TRP A 120 -7.69 -19.52 -3.77
CA TRP A 120 -6.84 -20.24 -2.84
C TRP A 120 -5.95 -21.20 -3.62
N MET A 121 -4.69 -20.81 -3.80
CA MET A 121 -3.67 -21.69 -4.33
C MET A 121 -3.25 -22.62 -3.20
N GLY A 122 -3.79 -23.85 -3.19
CA GLY A 122 -3.53 -24.79 -2.10
C GLY A 122 -2.04 -25.02 -1.87
N GLY A 123 -1.59 -24.97 -0.61
CA GLY A 123 -0.21 -25.23 -0.19
C GLY A 123 0.71 -24.00 -0.22
N ALA A 124 1.60 -23.89 0.78
CA ALA A 124 2.65 -22.87 0.85
C ALA A 124 3.91 -23.37 0.11
N TYR A 125 3.88 -23.29 -1.23
CA TYR A 125 4.96 -23.81 -2.10
C TYR A 125 6.00 -22.77 -2.48
N THR A 126 5.88 -21.56 -1.93
CA THR A 126 6.82 -20.47 -2.16
C THR A 126 7.36 -19.93 -0.85
N ASN A 127 8.57 -19.39 -0.89
CA ASN A 127 9.32 -19.02 0.31
C ASN A 127 10.21 -17.77 0.11
N GLY A 128 9.71 -16.77 -0.63
CA GLY A 128 10.36 -15.47 -0.69
C GLY A 128 11.41 -15.27 -1.78
N ASP A 129 11.77 -16.33 -2.50
CA ASP A 129 12.82 -16.31 -3.53
C ASP A 129 12.38 -17.02 -4.82
N ASP A 130 11.09 -17.30 -4.97
CA ASP A 130 10.52 -17.97 -6.12
C ASP A 130 9.96 -16.99 -7.16
N THR A 131 9.86 -17.44 -8.40
CA THR A 131 9.30 -16.63 -9.49
C THR A 131 7.80 -16.90 -9.62
N TYR A 132 7.01 -15.84 -9.78
CA TYR A 132 5.58 -15.92 -10.13
C TYR A 132 5.35 -15.52 -11.58
N ALA A 133 4.40 -16.17 -12.24
CA ALA A 133 4.09 -15.94 -13.64
C ALA A 133 2.58 -16.00 -13.92
N LEU A 134 2.13 -15.05 -14.72
CA LEU A 134 0.77 -14.96 -15.25
C LEU A 134 0.78 -15.31 -16.74
N PHE A 135 -0.08 -16.22 -17.17
CA PHE A 135 -0.18 -16.69 -18.55
C PHE A 135 -1.57 -16.43 -19.12
N LEU A 136 -1.62 -16.19 -20.44
CA LEU A 136 -2.87 -16.28 -21.20
C LEU A 136 -3.04 -17.73 -21.68
N GLY A 137 -4.08 -18.40 -21.19
CA GLY A 137 -4.36 -19.83 -21.39
C GLY A 137 -3.89 -20.71 -20.22
N ALA A 138 -4.29 -21.99 -20.24
CA ALA A 138 -4.06 -22.95 -19.16
C ALA A 138 -2.67 -23.60 -19.27
N ALA A 139 -1.64 -22.90 -18.78
CA ALA A 139 -0.24 -23.25 -18.98
C ALA A 139 0.17 -24.53 -18.21
N VAL A 140 0.94 -25.41 -18.86
CA VAL A 140 1.50 -26.64 -18.26
C VAL A 140 3.00 -26.74 -18.49
N GLY A 141 3.68 -27.59 -17.72
CA GLY A 141 5.11 -27.84 -17.89
C GLY A 141 5.96 -26.58 -17.66
N ASP A 142 6.65 -26.11 -18.68
CA ASP A 142 7.47 -24.88 -18.64
C ASP A 142 6.66 -23.59 -18.86
N GLY A 143 5.35 -23.71 -19.02
CA GLY A 143 4.43 -22.59 -19.21
C GLY A 143 4.34 -22.08 -20.65
N THR A 144 5.01 -22.74 -21.62
CA THR A 144 4.97 -22.31 -23.03
C THR A 144 3.72 -22.79 -23.78
N MET A 145 3.07 -23.86 -23.30
CA MET A 145 1.93 -24.50 -23.93
C MET A 145 0.87 -24.93 -22.92
N ASP A 146 -0.36 -25.13 -23.39
CA ASP A 146 -1.40 -25.88 -22.70
C ASP A 146 -1.28 -27.40 -22.94
N ALA A 147 -2.11 -28.20 -22.27
CA ALA A 147 -2.13 -29.65 -22.42
C ALA A 147 -2.53 -30.16 -23.82
N LEU A 148 -3.08 -29.28 -24.67
CA LEU A 148 -3.47 -29.58 -26.05
C LEU A 148 -2.41 -29.14 -27.07
N GLY A 149 -1.33 -28.49 -26.62
CA GLY A 149 -0.25 -27.98 -27.45
C GLY A 149 -0.52 -26.61 -28.08
N ASN A 150 -1.49 -25.84 -27.54
CA ASN A 150 -1.67 -24.44 -27.91
C ASN A 150 -0.71 -23.55 -27.10
N PRO A 151 -0.17 -22.47 -27.68
CA PRO A 151 0.73 -21.58 -26.96
C PRO A 151 0.00 -20.87 -25.82
N THR A 152 0.70 -20.73 -24.68
CA THR A 152 0.24 -19.95 -23.52
C THR A 152 1.19 -18.78 -23.29
N PRO A 153 0.96 -17.62 -23.92
CA PRO A 153 1.84 -16.46 -23.78
C PRO A 153 2.02 -16.06 -22.31
N LEU A 154 3.28 -15.84 -21.90
CA LEU A 154 3.58 -15.16 -20.64
C LEU A 154 3.07 -13.72 -20.75
N VAL A 155 2.24 -13.31 -19.79
CA VAL A 155 1.65 -11.98 -19.71
C VAL A 155 2.48 -11.12 -18.77
N ASP A 156 2.82 -11.66 -17.61
CA ASP A 156 3.49 -10.91 -16.56
C ASP A 156 4.34 -11.81 -15.64
N VAL A 157 5.37 -11.25 -15.03
CA VAL A 157 6.29 -11.99 -14.14
C VAL A 157 6.72 -11.16 -12.93
N TYR A 158 6.87 -11.82 -11.79
CA TYR A 158 7.65 -11.33 -10.66
C TYR A 158 8.83 -12.27 -10.45
N GLY A 159 10.06 -11.76 -10.54
CA GLY A 159 11.28 -12.55 -10.58
C GLY A 159 11.68 -13.03 -11.98
N ALA A 160 12.58 -14.01 -12.04
CA ALA A 160 13.13 -14.52 -13.30
C ALA A 160 13.07 -16.05 -13.36
N ILE A 161 12.32 -16.59 -14.32
CA ILE A 161 12.18 -18.03 -14.53
C ILE A 161 13.56 -18.67 -14.72
N GLY A 162 13.83 -19.74 -13.97
CA GLY A 162 15.13 -20.43 -13.99
C GLY A 162 16.20 -19.81 -13.09
N VAL A 163 15.86 -18.79 -12.29
CA VAL A 163 16.76 -18.13 -11.33
C VAL A 163 16.19 -18.29 -9.93
N ASP A 164 17.05 -18.72 -9.00
CA ASP A 164 16.77 -18.69 -7.56
C ASP A 164 16.94 -17.24 -7.07
N GLY A 165 15.91 -16.71 -6.42
CA GLY A 165 15.81 -15.32 -6.00
C GLY A 165 16.69 -14.94 -4.82
N THR A 166 17.27 -15.90 -4.09
CA THR A 166 18.12 -15.62 -2.94
C THR A 166 19.26 -14.66 -3.30
N GLY A 167 19.33 -13.51 -2.62
CA GLY A 167 20.33 -12.45 -2.83
C GLY A 167 20.13 -11.61 -4.10
N THR A 168 19.01 -11.77 -4.80
CA THR A 168 18.65 -10.94 -5.95
C THR A 168 17.88 -9.69 -5.52
N ALA A 169 17.73 -8.72 -6.43
CA ALA A 169 16.99 -7.48 -6.15
C ALA A 169 15.47 -7.69 -5.98
N TRP A 170 14.95 -8.88 -6.30
CA TRP A 170 13.54 -9.23 -6.19
C TRP A 170 13.26 -10.22 -5.07
N GLU A 171 14.25 -10.51 -4.21
CA GLU A 171 14.04 -11.33 -3.01
C GLU A 171 13.06 -10.65 -2.04
N TYR A 172 12.06 -11.39 -1.58
CA TYR A 172 10.95 -10.92 -0.75
C TYR A 172 10.67 -11.86 0.44
N THR A 173 11.64 -12.69 0.83
CA THR A 173 11.58 -13.58 2.00
C THR A 173 11.15 -12.86 3.25
N ASP A 174 10.09 -13.36 3.90
CA ASP A 174 9.53 -12.76 5.11
C ASP A 174 9.25 -11.24 4.91
N GLY A 175 8.71 -10.91 3.75
CA GLY A 175 8.65 -9.57 3.20
C GLY A 175 7.56 -9.37 2.16
N TYR A 176 7.61 -8.22 1.49
CA TYR A 176 6.61 -7.81 0.52
C TYR A 176 7.24 -7.09 -0.68
N SER A 177 6.47 -6.95 -1.76
CA SER A 177 6.85 -6.16 -2.94
C SER A 177 5.62 -5.57 -3.62
N TYR A 178 5.74 -4.31 -4.04
CA TYR A 178 4.69 -3.59 -4.76
C TYR A 178 5.13 -3.18 -6.14
N ARG A 179 4.22 -3.26 -7.09
CA ARG A 179 4.45 -2.75 -8.42
C ARG A 179 4.19 -1.24 -8.49
N CYS A 180 5.17 -0.48 -8.94
CA CYS A 180 5.04 0.93 -9.30
C CYS A 180 4.37 1.15 -10.67
N SER A 181 4.62 0.23 -11.61
CA SER A 181 4.17 0.34 -13.00
C SER A 181 2.75 -0.15 -13.19
N THR A 182 1.99 0.49 -14.07
CA THR A 182 0.64 0.04 -14.44
C THR A 182 0.65 -0.87 -15.67
N THR A 183 1.81 -1.35 -16.11
CA THR A 183 1.95 -2.15 -17.34
C THR A 183 2.55 -3.52 -17.02
N ALA A 184 2.01 -4.56 -17.66
CA ALA A 184 2.53 -5.92 -17.55
C ALA A 184 3.89 -6.07 -18.25
N SER A 185 4.76 -6.91 -17.70
CA SER A 185 6.08 -7.18 -18.29
C SER A 185 6.44 -8.66 -18.17
N THR A 186 6.93 -9.23 -19.27
CA THR A 186 7.45 -10.61 -19.28
C THR A 186 8.87 -10.72 -18.74
N VAL A 187 9.44 -9.62 -18.26
CA VAL A 187 10.78 -9.54 -17.66
C VAL A 187 10.68 -8.70 -16.40
N TRP A 188 11.26 -9.17 -15.30
CA TRP A 188 11.32 -8.37 -14.08
C TRP A 188 12.25 -7.17 -14.29
N ILE A 189 11.72 -5.98 -14.02
CA ILE A 189 12.40 -4.70 -14.19
C ILE A 189 12.43 -4.02 -12.84
N GLU A 190 13.61 -3.82 -12.27
CA GLU A 190 13.78 -3.23 -10.92
C GLU A 190 13.02 -1.91 -10.72
N ALA A 191 12.99 -1.04 -11.75
CA ALA A 191 12.30 0.25 -11.68
C ALA A 191 10.76 0.14 -11.60
N ASP A 192 10.20 -1.03 -11.90
CA ASP A 192 8.76 -1.27 -11.81
C ASP A 192 8.34 -1.71 -10.41
N TRP A 193 9.28 -1.89 -9.46
CA TRP A 193 8.98 -2.45 -8.14
C TRP A 193 9.60 -1.67 -6.98
N THR A 194 8.84 -1.60 -5.90
CA THR A 194 9.37 -1.36 -4.55
C THR A 194 9.41 -2.69 -3.84
N VAL A 195 10.60 -3.14 -3.44
CA VAL A 195 10.80 -4.40 -2.71
C VAL A 195 11.12 -4.06 -1.26
N GLY A 196 10.30 -4.56 -0.32
CA GLY A 196 10.48 -4.32 1.11
C GLY A 196 11.78 -4.92 1.65
N GLY A 197 12.26 -5.96 0.98
CA GLY A 197 13.48 -6.69 1.32
C GLY A 197 13.24 -7.80 2.33
N VAL A 198 14.28 -8.59 2.56
CA VAL A 198 14.27 -9.77 3.44
C VAL A 198 13.94 -9.36 4.87
N ASN A 199 13.03 -10.09 5.52
CA ASN A 199 12.58 -9.90 6.91
C ASN A 199 11.92 -8.53 7.15
N SER A 200 11.34 -7.92 6.13
CA SER A 200 10.64 -6.63 6.27
C SER A 200 9.30 -6.73 6.99
N LEU A 201 8.74 -7.94 7.11
CA LEU A 201 7.55 -8.25 7.89
C LEU A 201 7.86 -8.97 9.21
N GLU A 202 9.12 -9.30 9.46
CA GLU A 202 9.56 -10.06 10.65
C GLU A 202 9.82 -9.13 11.83
N ASP A 203 9.33 -9.52 13.02
CA ASP A 203 9.80 -8.93 14.27
C ASP A 203 11.08 -9.64 14.73
N PRO A 204 12.21 -8.94 14.96
CA PRO A 204 13.40 -9.57 15.53
C PRO A 204 13.18 -10.23 16.90
N GLY A 205 12.09 -9.86 17.60
CA GLY A 205 11.64 -10.49 18.84
C GLY A 205 10.80 -11.76 18.67
N GLY A 206 10.31 -12.04 17.45
CA GLY A 206 9.39 -13.14 17.14
C GLY A 206 8.01 -12.98 17.78
N ASP A 207 7.53 -11.74 17.93
CA ASP A 207 6.19 -11.44 18.42
C ASP A 207 5.18 -11.36 17.26
N ASP A 208 4.37 -12.42 17.12
CA ASP A 208 3.29 -12.52 16.13
C ASP A 208 2.36 -11.28 16.11
N VAL A 209 2.15 -10.58 17.24
CA VAL A 209 1.31 -9.38 17.28
C VAL A 209 1.97 -8.20 16.54
N ILE A 210 3.29 -8.10 16.61
CA ILE A 210 4.06 -7.07 15.91
C ILE A 210 4.11 -7.41 14.42
N GLU A 211 4.34 -8.68 14.08
CA GLU A 211 4.37 -9.16 12.70
C GLU A 211 3.02 -8.94 11.98
N GLU A 212 1.91 -9.27 12.64
CA GLU A 212 0.56 -8.98 12.12
C GLU A 212 0.35 -7.48 11.90
N ALA A 213 0.81 -6.64 12.82
CA ALA A 213 0.76 -5.18 12.67
C ALA A 213 1.64 -4.66 11.52
N LEU A 214 2.82 -5.26 11.31
CA LEU A 214 3.68 -4.95 10.17
C LEU A 214 3.00 -5.31 8.85
N MET A 215 2.37 -6.47 8.77
CA MET A 215 1.61 -6.88 7.58
C MET A 215 0.47 -5.90 7.28
N LEU A 216 -0.34 -5.55 8.26
CA LEU A 216 -1.42 -4.57 8.09
C LEU A 216 -0.93 -3.18 7.70
N ALA A 217 0.29 -2.81 8.10
CA ALA A 217 0.87 -1.51 7.77
C ALA A 217 1.59 -1.49 6.41
N LEU A 218 2.13 -2.62 5.98
CA LEU A 218 3.05 -2.71 4.86
C LEU A 218 2.47 -3.45 3.65
N THR A 219 1.31 -4.10 3.78
CA THR A 219 0.64 -4.84 2.69
C THR A 219 -0.78 -4.31 2.48
N THR A 220 -1.30 -4.34 1.25
CA THR A 220 -2.65 -3.82 0.93
C THR A 220 -3.41 -4.73 -0.04
N PRO A 221 -3.67 -6.01 0.33
CA PRO A 221 -4.37 -6.92 -0.56
C PRO A 221 -5.75 -6.37 -0.93
N GLY A 222 -6.13 -6.49 -2.19
CA GLY A 222 -7.40 -6.02 -2.73
C GLY A 222 -7.38 -4.57 -3.21
N VAL A 223 -6.27 -3.83 -3.03
CA VAL A 223 -6.11 -2.46 -3.49
C VAL A 223 -4.70 -2.23 -4.03
N HIS A 224 -4.60 -2.04 -5.34
CA HIS A 224 -3.34 -1.57 -5.93
C HIS A 224 -3.15 -0.06 -5.74
N THR A 225 -2.16 0.29 -4.94
CA THR A 225 -1.84 1.69 -4.58
C THR A 225 -0.54 2.20 -5.22
N GLY A 226 -0.01 1.48 -6.21
CA GLY A 226 1.25 1.80 -6.87
C GLY A 226 2.45 1.31 -6.05
N CYS A 227 3.46 2.17 -5.86
CA CYS A 227 4.80 1.84 -5.36
C CYS A 227 4.93 1.40 -3.88
N GLY A 228 3.87 0.98 -3.21
CA GLY A 228 3.87 0.70 -1.78
C GLY A 228 2.46 0.68 -1.24
N PRO A 229 2.25 0.29 0.03
CA PRO A 229 0.96 0.55 0.68
C PRO A 229 0.71 2.05 0.50
N ALA A 230 -0.51 2.46 0.15
CA ALA A 230 -0.82 3.88 0.14
C ALA A 230 -0.51 4.43 1.54
N THR A 231 0.66 5.04 1.70
CA THR A 231 0.87 5.99 2.77
C THR A 231 -0.17 7.04 2.47
N VAL A 232 -1.20 7.11 3.31
CA VAL A 232 -2.33 7.96 2.98
C VAL A 232 -1.85 9.40 3.10
N GLY A 233 -1.60 10.01 1.95
CA GLY A 233 -0.98 11.31 1.85
C GLY A 233 0.55 11.31 1.80
N THR A 234 1.11 12.50 1.65
CA THR A 234 2.55 12.75 1.55
C THR A 234 3.04 13.49 2.79
N SER A 235 4.02 12.91 3.49
CA SER A 235 4.64 13.55 4.65
C SER A 235 5.44 14.81 4.26
N PHE A 236 5.38 15.84 5.09
CA PHE A 236 6.09 17.11 4.92
C PHE A 236 6.37 17.76 6.28
N CYS A 237 7.02 18.93 6.32
CA CYS A 237 7.26 19.69 7.56
C CYS A 237 8.14 18.94 8.57
N PHE A 238 9.24 18.33 8.12
CA PHE A 238 10.12 17.61 9.01
C PHE A 238 10.88 18.60 9.92
N GLY A 239 11.07 18.19 11.17
CA GLY A 239 11.78 19.00 12.16
C GLY A 239 13.31 19.02 12.00
N ASP A 240 13.86 18.55 10.89
CA ASP A 240 15.29 18.31 10.73
C ASP A 240 16.06 19.46 10.05
N GLY A 241 15.35 20.56 9.74
CA GLY A 241 15.91 21.74 9.09
C GLY A 241 16.20 21.56 7.60
N THR A 242 15.75 20.46 7.00
CA THR A 242 15.78 20.29 5.54
C THR A 242 14.70 21.12 4.86
N ALA A 243 14.81 21.27 3.53
CA ALA A 243 13.80 21.95 2.75
C ALA A 243 12.66 20.98 2.43
N ASP A 244 11.47 21.30 2.93
CA ASP A 244 10.25 20.56 2.62
C ASP A 244 9.60 21.04 1.33
N ILE A 245 8.86 20.14 0.67
CA ILE A 245 8.07 20.46 -0.53
C ILE A 245 7.12 21.62 -0.21
N GLY A 246 7.27 22.72 -0.96
CA GLY A 246 6.35 23.86 -0.96
C GLY A 246 6.52 24.89 0.17
N SER A 247 7.27 24.59 1.23
CA SER A 247 7.45 25.50 2.38
C SER A 247 8.90 25.97 2.58
N GLY A 248 9.88 25.30 1.93
CA GLY A 248 11.30 25.67 1.99
C GLY A 248 12.00 25.20 3.26
N PRO A 249 13.27 25.58 3.51
CA PRO A 249 13.96 25.21 4.73
C PRO A 249 13.36 25.97 5.92
N ILE A 250 12.78 25.23 6.88
CA ILE A 250 12.22 25.82 8.09
C ILE A 250 12.97 25.28 9.30
N ALA A 251 13.69 26.18 9.97
CA ALA A 251 14.40 25.83 11.19
C ALA A 251 13.41 25.65 12.35
N CYS A 252 13.65 24.64 13.17
CA CYS A 252 12.92 24.45 14.40
C CYS A 252 13.22 25.58 15.39
N PRO A 253 12.23 26.04 16.17
CA PRO A 253 12.44 27.12 17.12
C PRO A 253 13.39 26.68 18.25
N CYS A 254 14.31 27.54 18.67
CA CYS A 254 15.25 27.24 19.78
C CYS A 254 16.28 26.13 19.48
N ALA A 255 16.56 25.85 18.21
CA ALA A 255 17.58 24.88 17.79
C ALA A 255 17.31 23.47 18.34
N ASN A 256 16.04 23.05 18.35
CA ASN A 256 15.59 21.72 18.74
C ASN A 256 15.29 20.85 17.51
N GLU A 257 16.12 20.94 16.47
CA GLU A 257 15.95 20.13 15.26
C GLU A 257 15.99 18.62 15.58
N SER A 258 15.11 17.86 14.94
CA SER A 258 15.14 16.40 14.94
C SER A 258 16.35 15.86 14.18
N THR A 259 16.56 14.55 14.30
CA THR A 259 17.63 13.89 13.54
C THR A 259 17.26 13.85 12.06
N LEU A 260 18.20 14.19 11.18
CA LEU A 260 18.01 14.14 9.73
C LEU A 260 17.46 12.78 9.28
N GLY A 261 16.34 12.79 8.56
CA GLY A 261 15.69 11.58 8.05
C GLY A 261 14.88 10.78 9.08
N ALA A 262 14.70 11.28 10.31
CA ALA A 262 13.89 10.61 11.33
C ALA A 262 12.37 10.67 11.05
N GLY A 263 11.92 11.49 10.09
CA GLY A 263 10.51 11.57 9.70
C GLY A 263 9.59 12.23 10.73
N GLU A 264 10.14 12.91 11.73
CA GLU A 264 9.43 13.47 12.89
C GLU A 264 9.44 15.02 12.89
N GLY A 265 8.56 15.61 13.71
CA GLY A 265 8.56 17.06 13.97
C GLY A 265 9.77 17.54 14.78
N CYS A 266 9.78 18.80 15.23
CA CYS A 266 10.86 19.32 16.09
C CYS A 266 10.91 18.57 17.42
N LYS A 267 12.11 18.42 18.01
CA LYS A 267 12.30 17.68 19.26
C LYS A 267 11.44 18.25 20.38
N SER A 268 10.73 17.37 21.08
CA SER A 268 10.05 17.69 22.33
C SER A 268 11.00 17.58 23.52
N SER A 269 10.49 17.79 24.73
CA SER A 269 11.22 17.52 25.99
C SER A 269 11.72 16.07 26.15
N LEU A 270 11.26 15.14 25.30
CA LEU A 270 11.71 13.74 25.28
C LEU A 270 13.00 13.53 24.48
N GLY A 271 13.46 14.54 23.72
CA GLY A 271 14.70 14.48 22.93
C GLY A 271 14.50 14.02 21.47
N PHE A 272 13.27 13.67 21.10
CA PHE A 272 12.81 13.34 19.74
C PHE A 272 11.49 14.07 19.45
N GLY A 273 11.16 14.22 18.16
CA GLY A 273 9.91 14.79 17.67
C GLY A 273 8.74 13.81 17.76
N ALA A 274 7.51 14.32 17.73
CA ALA A 274 6.35 13.45 17.55
C ALA A 274 6.12 13.15 16.06
N ILE A 275 5.54 11.99 15.78
CA ILE A 275 5.23 11.53 14.42
C ILE A 275 3.72 11.47 14.24
N LEU A 276 3.24 11.95 13.09
CA LEU A 276 1.88 11.73 12.60
C LEU A 276 1.89 10.65 11.50
N THR A 277 1.00 9.67 11.57
CA THR A 277 0.75 8.70 10.50
C THR A 277 -0.72 8.70 10.11
N ALA A 278 -1.04 8.17 8.93
CA ALA A 278 -2.39 8.03 8.44
C ALA A 278 -2.62 6.63 7.85
N THR A 279 -3.77 6.05 8.15
CA THR A 279 -4.25 4.75 7.62
C THR A 279 -5.69 4.91 7.10
N GLY A 280 -6.17 3.93 6.33
CA GLY A 280 -7.47 4.02 5.64
C GLY A 280 -7.31 4.52 4.21
N SER A 281 -8.22 5.37 3.74
CA SER A 281 -8.19 5.88 2.36
C SER A 281 -8.39 7.40 2.27
N ALA A 282 -7.85 8.01 1.20
CA ALA A 282 -8.10 9.41 0.87
C ALA A 282 -9.43 9.62 0.12
N THR A 283 -10.37 8.66 0.19
CA THR A 283 -11.63 8.68 -0.55
C THR A 283 -12.76 9.19 0.34
N VAL A 284 -13.42 10.27 -0.08
CA VAL A 284 -14.50 10.90 0.71
C VAL A 284 -15.67 9.95 0.94
N ALA A 285 -15.95 9.08 -0.03
CA ALA A 285 -17.05 8.12 0.04
C ALA A 285 -16.81 6.98 1.04
N ASN A 286 -15.55 6.65 1.34
CA ASN A 286 -15.19 5.58 2.28
C ASN A 286 -15.27 6.07 3.73
N ASP A 287 -14.86 7.32 3.98
CA ASP A 287 -14.87 7.96 5.32
C ASP A 287 -14.18 7.09 6.39
N ASP A 288 -13.02 6.53 6.04
CA ASP A 288 -12.26 5.55 6.85
C ASP A 288 -10.86 6.05 7.25
N LEU A 289 -10.50 7.30 6.91
CA LEU A 289 -9.19 7.86 7.22
C LEU A 289 -9.01 8.03 8.74
N VAL A 290 -7.93 7.46 9.28
CA VAL A 290 -7.53 7.60 10.68
C VAL A 290 -6.13 8.19 10.77
N PHE A 291 -5.97 9.23 11.60
CA PHE A 291 -4.66 9.79 11.95
C PHE A 291 -4.21 9.29 13.31
N SER A 292 -2.93 8.91 13.40
CA SER A 292 -2.31 8.45 14.65
C SER A 292 -1.08 9.28 14.98
N ILE A 293 -0.98 9.78 16.21
CA ILE A 293 0.23 10.40 16.75
C ILE A 293 1.02 9.36 17.55
N SER A 294 2.35 9.35 17.40
CA SER A 294 3.28 8.61 18.24
C SER A 294 4.45 9.48 18.70
N GLN A 295 5.26 8.95 19.62
CA GLN A 295 6.41 9.65 20.22
C GLN A 295 6.06 10.97 20.93
N ALA A 296 4.78 11.18 21.28
CA ALA A 296 4.37 12.32 22.07
C ALA A 296 4.54 12.03 23.57
N ARG A 297 4.35 13.06 24.39
CA ARG A 297 4.33 12.86 25.85
C ARG A 297 3.08 12.07 26.24
N ALA A 298 3.27 11.03 27.04
CA ALA A 298 2.19 10.20 27.58
C ALA A 298 1.15 10.98 28.40
N SER A 299 -0.10 10.54 28.32
CA SER A 299 -1.23 11.05 29.11
C SER A 299 -1.44 12.57 28.98
N GLN A 300 -1.31 13.08 27.75
CA GLN A 300 -1.46 14.49 27.43
C GLN A 300 -2.55 14.71 26.36
N PRO A 301 -3.27 15.84 26.39
CA PRO A 301 -4.15 16.18 25.30
C PRO A 301 -3.34 16.65 24.09
N SER A 302 -3.80 16.24 22.91
CA SER A 302 -3.35 16.67 21.60
C SER A 302 -4.56 17.04 20.74
N LEU A 303 -4.33 17.65 19.58
CA LEU A 303 -5.36 18.13 18.70
C LEU A 303 -4.94 17.95 17.25
N LEU A 304 -5.74 17.20 16.49
CA LEU A 304 -5.61 17.15 15.05
C LEU A 304 -6.11 18.46 14.46
N VAL A 305 -5.25 19.09 13.68
CA VAL A 305 -5.56 20.33 12.98
C VAL A 305 -5.37 20.15 11.48
N GLN A 306 -6.25 20.78 10.73
CA GLN A 306 -6.28 20.78 9.27
C GLN A 306 -5.99 22.19 8.75
N GLY A 307 -5.34 22.32 7.60
CA GLY A 307 -5.25 23.55 6.83
C GLY A 307 -5.50 23.36 5.33
N ALA A 308 -5.92 24.42 4.65
CA ALA A 308 -6.22 24.39 3.21
C ALA A 308 -5.05 24.82 2.31
N THR A 309 -4.01 25.44 2.88
CA THR A 309 -2.81 25.86 2.16
C THR A 309 -1.58 25.41 2.91
N LEU A 310 -0.46 25.28 2.21
CA LEU A 310 0.81 25.03 2.86
C LEU A 310 1.44 26.35 3.35
N VAL A 311 2.00 26.34 4.56
CA VAL A 311 2.84 27.43 5.08
C VAL A 311 4.03 26.82 5.82
N GLY A 312 4.91 27.65 6.38
CA GLY A 312 6.00 27.19 7.22
C GLY A 312 6.41 28.29 8.17
N VAL A 313 5.93 28.24 9.42
CA VAL A 313 6.28 29.25 10.42
C VAL A 313 6.64 28.60 11.75
N PRO A 314 7.77 28.99 12.39
CA PRO A 314 8.04 28.59 13.75
C PRO A 314 6.90 29.02 14.67
N PHE A 315 6.35 28.07 15.42
CA PHE A 315 5.24 28.33 16.33
C PHE A 315 5.33 27.36 17.51
N LYS A 316 5.41 27.92 18.72
CA LYS A 316 5.66 27.16 19.95
C LYS A 316 7.04 26.47 19.91
N ASP A 317 7.15 25.22 20.33
CA ASP A 317 8.39 24.44 20.27
C ASP A 317 8.56 23.72 18.92
N GLY A 318 7.64 23.94 17.97
CA GLY A 318 7.65 23.28 16.66
C GLY A 318 7.49 24.22 15.49
N VAL A 319 7.17 23.63 14.34
CA VAL A 319 6.83 24.35 13.12
C VAL A 319 5.38 24.09 12.76
N PHE A 320 4.64 25.18 12.54
CA PHE A 320 3.30 25.12 12.00
C PHE A 320 3.36 25.29 10.49
N CYS A 321 3.03 24.22 9.76
CA CYS A 321 3.19 24.16 8.31
C CYS A 321 1.86 24.13 7.54
N MET A 322 0.77 24.56 8.16
CA MET A 322 -0.55 24.61 7.54
C MET A 322 -1.13 26.02 7.63
N GLY A 323 -1.79 26.46 6.57
CA GLY A 323 -2.35 27.79 6.44
C GLY A 323 -3.87 27.81 6.46
N ASN A 324 -4.43 28.93 6.03
CA ASN A 324 -5.84 29.23 6.20
C ASN A 324 -6.73 28.69 5.07
N PRO A 325 -8.01 28.35 5.37
CA PRO A 325 -8.55 28.21 6.71
C PRO A 325 -7.88 27.08 7.49
N THR A 326 -7.61 27.34 8.78
CA THR A 326 -7.14 26.33 9.73
C THR A 326 -8.31 25.90 10.60
N GLU A 327 -8.52 24.60 10.69
CA GLU A 327 -9.66 23.98 11.38
C GLU A 327 -9.16 22.98 12.42
N ARG A 328 -9.94 22.82 13.49
CA ARG A 328 -9.67 21.84 14.56
C ARG A 328 -10.59 20.65 14.31
N ILE A 329 -10.02 19.46 14.17
CA ILE A 329 -10.77 18.25 13.82
C ILE A 329 -11.18 17.51 15.08
N GLU A 330 -10.19 17.00 15.84
CA GLU A 330 -10.46 16.18 17.02
C GLU A 330 -9.41 16.40 18.10
N VAL A 331 -9.84 16.42 19.36
CA VAL A 331 -8.94 16.34 20.52
C VAL A 331 -8.65 14.87 20.78
N VAL A 332 -7.38 14.47 20.65
CA VAL A 332 -6.91 13.10 20.89
C VAL A 332 -6.08 13.08 22.16
N PHE A 333 -6.36 12.18 23.09
CA PHE A 333 -5.54 11.99 24.28
C PHE A 333 -4.49 10.93 24.03
N THR A 334 -3.23 11.24 24.32
CA THR A 334 -2.16 10.26 24.24
C THR A 334 -2.22 9.30 25.42
N ASP A 335 -1.92 8.03 25.18
CA ASP A 335 -1.95 6.96 26.15
C ASP A 335 -0.69 6.93 27.04
N ALA A 336 -0.42 5.80 27.68
CA ALA A 336 0.78 5.63 28.52
C ALA A 336 2.09 5.55 27.73
N ASN A 337 2.03 5.19 26.44
CA ASN A 337 3.16 5.12 25.53
C ASN A 337 3.39 6.43 24.78
N GLY A 338 2.45 7.37 24.86
CA GLY A 338 2.53 8.62 24.10
C GLY A 338 1.88 8.53 22.72
N GLU A 339 0.97 7.57 22.54
CA GLU A 339 0.29 7.29 21.28
C GLU A 339 -1.18 7.66 21.36
N GLY A 340 -1.81 7.98 20.23
CA GLY A 340 -3.26 8.16 20.17
C GLY A 340 -3.75 8.31 18.74
N SER A 341 -5.01 7.94 18.51
CA SER A 341 -5.63 7.95 17.18
C SER A 341 -6.94 8.72 17.17
N THR A 342 -7.29 9.28 16.02
CA THR A 342 -8.61 9.87 15.80
C THR A 342 -9.69 8.80 15.80
N THR A 343 -10.88 9.20 16.23
CA THR A 343 -12.09 8.35 16.21
C THR A 343 -13.26 9.03 15.49
N ALA A 344 -13.16 10.34 15.25
CA ALA A 344 -14.15 11.08 14.50
C ALA A 344 -13.91 10.98 12.98
N SER A 345 -15.00 11.11 12.21
CA SER A 345 -14.93 11.20 10.74
C SER A 345 -14.17 12.45 10.33
N ILE A 346 -13.02 12.26 9.67
CA ILE A 346 -12.21 13.37 9.14
C ILE A 346 -12.98 14.09 8.03
N VAL A 347 -13.74 13.35 7.22
CA VAL A 347 -14.55 13.92 6.13
C VAL A 347 -15.60 14.89 6.69
N THR A 348 -16.33 14.46 7.72
CA THR A 348 -17.43 15.22 8.32
C THR A 348 -16.90 16.41 9.11
N GLU A 349 -15.97 16.18 10.03
CA GLU A 349 -15.43 17.24 10.90
C GLU A 349 -14.56 18.24 10.11
N GLY A 350 -13.87 17.77 9.07
CA GLY A 350 -13.01 18.59 8.20
C GLY A 350 -13.73 19.24 7.02
N ASN A 351 -15.04 19.06 6.87
CA ASN A 351 -15.85 19.54 5.73
C ASN A 351 -15.20 19.21 4.37
N ILE A 352 -14.78 17.96 4.20
CA ILE A 352 -14.06 17.51 3.02
C ILE A 352 -15.02 17.26 1.86
N THR A 353 -14.57 17.63 0.67
CA THR A 353 -15.24 17.33 -0.60
C THR A 353 -14.23 16.73 -1.57
N PRO A 354 -14.65 15.81 -2.47
CA PRO A 354 -13.76 15.25 -3.48
C PRO A 354 -12.99 16.31 -4.29
N GLY A 355 -11.74 16.00 -4.62
CA GLY A 355 -10.85 16.86 -5.43
C GLY A 355 -10.17 17.99 -4.67
N VAL A 356 -10.21 18.01 -3.33
CA VAL A 356 -9.52 19.02 -2.52
C VAL A 356 -8.24 18.46 -1.90
N THR A 357 -7.20 19.29 -1.85
CA THR A 357 -6.01 19.01 -1.03
C THR A 357 -6.19 19.59 0.37
N ARG A 358 -5.76 18.83 1.38
CA ARG A 358 -5.70 19.27 2.78
C ARG A 358 -4.39 18.87 3.41
N TYR A 359 -3.96 19.68 4.38
CA TYR A 359 -2.76 19.47 5.15
C TYR A 359 -3.15 19.18 6.60
N TYR A 360 -2.49 18.22 7.23
CA TYR A 360 -2.77 17.81 8.61
C TYR A 360 -1.50 17.82 9.45
N GLN A 361 -1.59 18.27 10.71
CA GLN A 361 -0.57 18.10 11.74
C GLN A 361 -1.26 17.83 13.08
N GLN A 362 -0.58 17.17 14.00
CA GLN A 362 -1.04 17.06 15.38
C GLN A 362 -0.31 18.11 16.24
N TRP A 363 -1.08 19.01 16.84
CA TRP A 363 -0.59 19.81 17.96
C TRP A 363 -0.63 18.98 19.23
N PHE A 364 0.41 18.97 20.04
CA PHE A 364 0.41 18.21 21.29
C PHE A 364 1.01 19.00 22.46
N ARG A 365 0.57 18.64 23.67
CA ARG A 365 1.09 19.24 24.90
C ARG A 365 2.46 18.67 25.25
N ASP A 366 3.36 19.58 25.55
CA ASP A 366 4.68 19.29 26.10
C ASP A 366 4.94 20.28 27.24
N PRO A 367 4.53 19.99 28.49
CA PRO A 367 4.39 20.96 29.58
C PRO A 367 5.54 21.98 29.73
N GLY A 368 5.16 23.22 30.01
CA GLY A 368 6.10 24.33 30.14
C GLY A 368 7.10 24.11 31.28
N GLY A 369 8.35 24.57 31.07
CA GLY A 369 9.47 24.39 32.00
C GLY A 369 10.37 23.19 31.68
N VAL A 370 9.89 22.25 30.84
CA VAL A 370 10.69 21.12 30.33
C VAL A 370 10.76 21.08 28.81
N SER A 371 9.83 21.73 28.11
CA SER A 371 9.86 21.84 26.65
C SER A 371 11.03 22.72 26.17
N PRO A 372 11.68 22.44 25.02
CA PRO A 372 12.90 23.14 24.58
C PRO A 372 12.82 24.67 24.47
N CYS A 373 11.69 25.21 24.02
CA CYS A 373 11.41 26.65 24.00
C CYS A 373 10.63 27.13 25.23
N GLY A 374 10.26 26.23 26.13
CA GLY A 374 9.48 26.51 27.33
C GLY A 374 8.02 26.90 27.08
N THR A 375 7.49 26.74 25.85
CA THR A 375 6.15 27.26 25.50
C THR A 375 5.00 26.33 25.85
N GLY A 376 5.29 25.06 26.19
CA GLY A 376 4.28 24.12 26.68
C GLY A 376 3.64 23.21 25.63
N SER A 377 4.06 23.29 24.36
CA SER A 377 3.47 22.51 23.28
C SER A 377 4.34 22.48 22.03
N ASN A 378 4.11 21.51 21.16
CA ASN A 378 4.87 21.29 19.93
C ASN A 378 3.94 20.70 18.83
N PHE A 379 4.47 20.47 17.64
CA PHE A 379 3.79 19.89 16.48
C PHE A 379 4.56 18.68 15.94
N THR A 380 3.83 17.71 15.41
CA THR A 380 4.38 16.65 14.55
C THR A 380 4.87 17.23 13.22
N GLN A 381 5.52 16.41 12.39
CA GLN A 381 5.52 16.64 10.95
C GLN A 381 4.07 16.62 10.41
N GLY A 382 3.89 17.03 9.16
CA GLY A 382 2.58 17.08 8.51
C GLY A 382 2.35 15.97 7.49
N ILE A 383 1.08 15.78 7.13
CA ILE A 383 0.64 14.90 6.03
C ILE A 383 -0.27 15.69 5.09
N GLU A 384 0.07 15.73 3.80
CA GLU A 384 -0.76 16.27 2.72
C GLU A 384 -1.66 15.16 2.16
N ILE A 385 -2.97 15.34 2.18
CA ILE A 385 -3.95 14.42 1.60
C ILE A 385 -4.58 15.07 0.38
N ASN A 386 -4.57 14.36 -0.74
CA ASN A 386 -5.36 14.68 -1.92
C ASN A 386 -6.64 13.85 -1.90
N TRP A 387 -7.75 14.48 -1.54
CA TRP A 387 -9.04 13.80 -1.37
C TRP A 387 -9.70 13.51 -2.72
N ILE A 388 -10.19 12.28 -2.89
CA ILE A 388 -10.87 11.81 -4.11
C ILE A 388 -12.33 11.43 -3.89
#